data_AF-A0A811QGL9-F1
#
_entry.id   AF-A0A811QGL9-F1
#
_cell.length_a   1.000
_cell.length_b   1.000
_cell.length_c   1.000
_cell.angle_alpha   90.00
_cell.angle_beta   90.00
_cell.angle_gamma   90.00
#
_symmetry.space_group_name_H-M   'P 1'
#
loop_
_entity.id
_entity.type
_entity.pdbx_description
1 polymer ?
#
loop_
_entity_poly.entity_id
_entity_poly.type
_entity_poly.pdbx_seq_one_letter_code
_entity_poly.pdbx_strand_id
1 'polypeptide(L)'
;MDVVGTAVVDAAIGWLVQSVLGSFFTGMMKAWALLKNLENKRFLLKNLENKRFLLVFDDMWEEKDRRGWFSILAPLKHNHVPGCMILATTRRPSVAKMIGTMDPISVKGLDEKEFWLFFKACAFGNDSHEGHPSLQSIGQQIVIALMGCPLAAWSVGALLNRNVTYEHWRTVQNKWKSLQEDTDDVLPILKLSYDFLPVHMNLIAAPSAATYVCFCCAII
;
A
#
# COMPACT_ATOMS: atom_id res chain seq x y z
N MET A 1 -31.08 20.26 17.78
CA MET A 1 -30.18 19.18 18.23
C MET A 1 -29.91 18.35 16.98
N ASP A 2 -28.76 18.31 16.28
CA ASP A 2 -27.37 18.62 16.65
C ASP A 2 -26.52 18.92 15.39
N VAL A 3 -26.64 20.11 14.79
CA VAL A 3 -25.78 20.52 13.65
C VAL A 3 -24.35 20.89 14.11
N VAL A 4 -24.20 21.20 15.40
CA VAL A 4 -22.90 21.53 16.01
C VAL A 4 -22.07 20.27 16.29
N GLY A 5 -22.73 19.13 16.55
CA GLY A 5 -22.07 17.87 16.88
C GLY A 5 -21.32 17.26 15.70
N THR A 6 -21.87 17.32 14.49
CA THR A 6 -21.23 16.78 13.28
C THR A 6 -20.00 17.58 12.85
N ALA A 7 -20.06 18.92 12.92
CA ALA A 7 -18.92 19.78 12.56
C ALA A 7 -17.70 19.59 13.49
N VAL A 8 -17.94 19.35 14.78
CA VAL A 8 -16.86 19.07 15.75
C VAL A 8 -16.24 17.69 15.50
N VAL A 9 -17.06 16.70 15.14
CA VAL A 9 -16.59 15.36 14.81
C VAL A 9 -15.80 15.36 13.49
N ASP A 10 -16.25 16.08 12.47
CA ASP A 10 -15.54 16.23 11.19
C ASP A 10 -14.21 16.98 11.36
N ALA A 11 -14.18 18.02 12.20
CA ALA A 11 -12.95 18.72 12.54
C ALA A 11 -11.98 17.85 13.35
N ALA A 12 -12.48 17.02 14.27
CA ALA A 12 -11.67 16.08 15.04
C ALA A 12 -11.12 14.96 14.16
N ILE A 13 -11.91 14.44 13.22
CA ILE A 13 -11.47 13.47 12.21
C ILE A 13 -10.42 14.13 11.30
N GLY A 14 -10.65 15.34 10.83
CA GLY A 14 -9.68 16.09 10.01
C GLY A 14 -8.34 16.31 10.73
N TRP A 15 -8.38 16.69 12.01
CA TRP A 15 -7.18 16.88 12.83
C TRP A 15 -6.45 15.57 13.14
N LEU A 16 -7.19 14.49 13.37
CA LEU A 16 -6.64 13.16 13.60
C LEU A 16 -6.02 12.59 12.32
N VAL A 17 -6.68 12.72 11.18
CA VAL A 17 -6.15 12.32 9.86
C VAL A 17 -4.86 13.10 9.57
N GLN A 18 -4.81 14.40 9.84
CA GLN A 18 -3.58 15.18 9.71
C GLN A 18 -2.49 14.77 10.70
N SER A 19 -2.83 14.35 11.92
CA SER A 19 -1.85 13.90 12.92
C SER A 19 -1.30 12.50 12.61
N VAL A 20 -2.14 11.59 12.11
CA VAL A 20 -1.76 10.23 11.71
C VAL A 20 -0.95 10.25 10.42
N LEU A 21 -1.45 10.94 9.38
CA LEU A 21 -0.67 11.15 8.15
C LEU A 21 0.61 11.93 8.47
N GLY A 22 0.52 12.97 9.29
CA GLY A 22 1.66 13.76 9.75
C GLY A 22 2.73 12.89 10.39
N SER A 23 2.39 12.04 11.37
CA SER A 23 3.36 11.17 12.05
C SER A 23 3.95 10.08 11.15
N PHE A 24 3.17 9.52 10.22
CA PHE A 24 3.64 8.52 9.24
C PHE A 24 4.61 9.14 8.21
N PHE A 25 4.23 10.28 7.61
CA PHE A 25 5.11 11.05 6.74
C PHE A 25 6.35 11.55 7.49
N THR A 26 6.21 11.91 8.78
CA THR A 26 7.34 12.33 9.61
C THR A 26 8.32 11.18 9.84
N GLY A 27 7.86 9.93 10.00
CA GLY A 27 8.73 8.76 10.15
C GLY A 27 9.58 8.49 8.90
N MET A 28 8.95 8.51 7.72
CA MET A 28 9.63 8.32 6.44
C MET A 28 10.57 9.50 6.11
N MET A 29 10.13 10.72 6.36
CA MET A 29 10.96 11.93 6.22
C MET A 29 12.11 11.96 7.22
N LYS A 30 11.95 11.41 8.43
CA LYS A 30 13.03 11.27 9.42
C LYS A 30 14.08 10.26 8.95
N ALA A 31 13.68 9.06 8.52
CA ALA A 31 14.61 8.05 7.99
C ALA A 31 15.40 8.59 6.78
N TRP A 32 14.70 9.30 5.91
CA TRP A 32 15.30 9.95 4.75
C TRP A 32 16.25 11.11 5.13
N ALA A 33 15.86 11.96 6.09
CA ALA A 33 16.72 13.00 6.63
C ALA A 33 17.96 12.42 7.36
N LEU A 34 17.80 11.27 8.02
CA LEU A 34 18.91 10.52 8.64
C LEU A 34 19.87 9.98 7.59
N LEU A 35 19.40 9.51 6.43
CA LEU A 35 20.28 9.09 5.32
C LEU A 35 21.00 10.27 4.66
N LYS A 36 20.36 11.44 4.61
CA LYS A 36 21.00 12.68 4.16
C LYS A 36 22.02 13.25 5.14
N ASN A 37 21.94 12.89 6.42
CA ASN A 37 22.94 13.29 7.40
C ASN A 37 24.31 12.70 7.00
N LEU A 38 25.31 13.57 6.84
CA LEU A 38 26.65 13.22 6.39
C LEU A 38 27.35 12.21 7.31
N GLU A 39 27.09 12.25 8.61
CA GLU A 39 27.69 11.32 9.58
C GLU A 39 27.12 9.92 9.41
N ASN A 40 25.78 9.81 9.32
CA ASN A 40 25.10 8.53 9.07
C ASN A 40 25.48 7.96 7.71
N LYS A 41 25.54 8.81 6.68
CA LYS A 41 26.00 8.42 5.35
C LYS A 41 27.43 7.86 5.40
N ARG A 42 28.37 8.55 6.06
CA ARG A 42 29.76 8.07 6.22
C ARG A 42 29.82 6.77 6.99
N PHE A 43 29.04 6.64 8.06
CA PHE A 43 28.96 5.42 8.85
C PHE A 43 28.46 4.25 8.00
N LEU A 44 27.38 4.43 7.24
CA LEU A 44 26.85 3.41 6.33
C LEU A 44 27.89 3.02 5.27
N LEU A 45 28.49 3.99 4.59
CA LEU A 45 29.49 3.72 3.55
C LEU A 45 30.70 2.96 4.09
N LYS A 46 31.22 3.33 5.27
CA LYS A 46 32.32 2.62 5.93
C LYS A 46 31.93 1.19 6.32
N ASN A 47 30.69 0.95 6.72
CA ASN A 47 30.23 -0.38 7.08
C ASN A 47 30.03 -1.30 5.86
N LEU A 48 29.72 -0.71 4.70
CA LEU A 48 29.51 -1.41 3.42
C LEU A 48 30.78 -1.53 2.57
N GLU A 49 31.82 -0.78 2.90
CA GLU A 49 33.11 -0.80 2.21
C GLU A 49 33.69 -2.23 2.19
N ASN A 50 34.13 -2.67 1.00
CA ASN A 50 34.72 -3.99 0.77
C ASN A 50 33.82 -5.18 1.18
N LYS A 51 32.50 -4.98 1.23
CA LYS A 51 31.51 -6.04 1.49
C LYS A 51 30.51 -6.12 0.36
N ARG A 52 30.05 -7.35 0.09
CA ARG A 52 28.86 -7.58 -0.74
C ARG A 52 27.61 -7.26 0.08
N PHE A 53 26.69 -6.49 -0.50
CA PHE A 53 25.45 -6.10 0.17
C PHE A 53 24.22 -6.13 -0.75
N LEU A 54 23.05 -6.25 -0.13
CA LEU A 54 21.75 -5.91 -0.72
C LEU A 54 21.16 -4.78 0.12
N LEU A 55 20.91 -3.63 -0.48
CA LEU A 55 20.26 -2.49 0.18
C LEU A 55 18.85 -2.32 -0.39
N VAL A 56 17.85 -2.22 0.48
CA VAL A 56 16.46 -2.02 0.06
C VAL A 56 15.99 -0.64 0.49
N PHE A 57 15.66 0.21 -0.47
CA PHE A 57 14.99 1.49 -0.22
C PHE A 57 13.50 1.35 -0.50
N ASP A 58 12.68 1.40 0.55
CA ASP A 58 11.24 1.24 0.44
C ASP A 58 10.50 2.59 0.28
N ASP A 59 9.41 2.59 -0.49
CA ASP A 59 8.51 3.72 -0.80
C ASP A 59 9.20 5.04 -1.17
N MET A 60 10.10 4.97 -2.14
CA MET A 60 10.84 6.14 -2.63
C MET A 60 9.92 7.16 -3.30
N TRP A 61 10.21 8.45 -3.09
CA TRP A 61 9.42 9.55 -3.64
C TRP A 61 10.26 10.56 -4.42
N GLU A 62 9.60 11.43 -5.18
CA GLU A 62 10.29 12.51 -5.89
C GLU A 62 10.88 13.50 -4.90
N GLU A 63 12.15 13.85 -5.10
CA GLU A 63 12.78 14.95 -4.39
C GLU A 63 12.77 16.22 -5.23
N LYS A 64 12.54 17.35 -4.57
CA LYS A 64 12.73 18.68 -5.18
C LYS A 64 14.15 18.87 -5.72
N ASP A 65 15.15 18.25 -5.06
CA ASP A 65 16.54 18.27 -5.52
C ASP A 65 17.02 16.86 -5.88
N ARG A 66 17.13 16.59 -7.19
CA ARG A 66 17.66 15.33 -7.72
C ARG A 66 19.07 15.01 -7.22
N ARG A 67 19.87 16.02 -6.84
CA ARG A 67 21.24 15.83 -6.32
C ARG A 67 21.27 15.08 -4.99
N GLY A 68 20.17 15.10 -4.22
CA GLY A 68 20.04 14.32 -2.99
C GLY A 68 20.21 12.82 -3.23
N TRP A 69 19.51 12.29 -4.24
CA TRP A 69 19.62 10.90 -4.69
C TRP A 69 21.03 10.56 -5.17
N PHE A 70 21.59 11.37 -6.07
CA PHE A 70 22.94 11.13 -6.59
C PHE A 70 24.00 11.17 -5.50
N SER A 71 23.87 12.05 -4.51
CA SER A 71 24.78 12.11 -3.36
C SER A 71 24.82 10.78 -2.60
N ILE A 72 23.66 10.16 -2.36
CA ILE A 72 23.57 8.91 -1.59
C ILE A 72 23.98 7.70 -2.43
N LEU A 73 23.55 7.64 -3.70
CA LEU A 73 23.73 6.49 -4.57
C LEU A 73 25.13 6.43 -5.20
N ALA A 74 25.75 7.57 -5.54
CA ALA A 74 27.02 7.57 -6.26
C ALA A 74 28.15 6.82 -5.52
N PRO A 75 28.34 6.97 -4.20
CA PRO A 75 29.36 6.20 -3.48
C PRO A 75 29.06 4.69 -3.44
N LEU A 76 27.78 4.30 -3.41
CA LEU A 76 27.37 2.88 -3.35
C LEU A 76 27.59 2.17 -4.70
N LYS A 77 27.50 2.90 -5.82
CA LYS A 77 27.76 2.37 -7.17
C LYS A 77 29.22 2.00 -7.42
N HIS A 78 30.15 2.55 -6.64
CA HIS A 78 31.60 2.38 -6.85
C HIS A 78 32.25 1.40 -5.87
N ASN A 79 31.50 0.43 -5.33
CA ASN A 79 32.09 -0.59 -4.46
C ASN A 79 33.01 -1.52 -5.28
N HIS A 80 34.19 -1.83 -4.74
CA HIS A 80 35.18 -2.70 -5.38
C HIS A 80 34.77 -4.19 -5.38
N VAL A 81 33.72 -4.56 -4.63
CA VAL A 81 33.23 -5.94 -4.54
C VAL A 81 32.08 -6.17 -5.54
N PRO A 82 32.21 -7.16 -6.46
CA PRO A 82 31.16 -7.48 -7.41
C PRO A 82 29.94 -8.12 -6.73
N GLY A 83 28.76 -7.95 -7.34
CA GLY A 83 27.51 -8.59 -6.89
C GLY A 83 26.79 -7.86 -5.75
N CYS A 84 27.13 -6.59 -5.50
CA CYS A 84 26.31 -5.69 -4.70
C CYS A 84 25.04 -5.29 -5.47
N MET A 85 23.92 -5.11 -4.78
CA MET A 85 22.65 -4.72 -5.38
C MET A 85 21.92 -3.71 -4.51
N ILE A 86 21.26 -2.75 -5.12
CA ILE A 86 20.32 -1.88 -4.45
C ILE A 86 18.95 -2.07 -5.12
N LEU A 87 17.94 -2.38 -4.30
CA LEU A 87 16.55 -2.49 -4.71
C LEU A 87 15.79 -1.28 -4.16
N ALA A 88 15.16 -0.51 -5.03
CA ALA A 88 14.32 0.61 -4.64
C ALA A 88 12.88 0.36 -5.06
N THR A 89 11.92 0.44 -4.14
CA THR A 89 10.49 0.38 -4.46
C THR A 89 9.92 1.80 -4.51
N THR A 90 9.02 2.08 -5.45
CA THR A 90 8.35 3.37 -5.55
C THR A 90 7.00 3.23 -6.22
N ARG A 91 6.07 4.12 -5.88
CA ARG A 91 4.78 4.28 -6.59
C ARG A 91 4.85 5.23 -7.79
N ARG A 92 6.03 5.82 -8.05
CA ARG A 92 6.24 6.85 -9.08
C ARG A 92 7.20 6.32 -10.16
N PRO A 93 6.70 6.02 -11.37
CA PRO A 93 7.55 5.57 -12.48
C PRO A 93 8.68 6.56 -12.81
N SER A 94 8.45 7.87 -12.61
CA SER A 94 9.44 8.93 -12.76
C SER A 94 10.62 8.77 -11.80
N VAL A 95 10.39 8.38 -10.55
CA VAL A 95 11.44 8.12 -9.55
C VAL A 95 12.24 6.90 -9.98
N ALA A 96 11.58 5.80 -10.36
CA ALA A 96 12.25 4.57 -10.78
C ALA A 96 13.19 4.81 -11.98
N LYS A 97 12.72 5.55 -12.99
CA LYS A 97 13.54 5.95 -14.15
C LYS A 97 14.70 6.86 -13.79
N MET A 98 14.55 7.69 -12.75
CA MET A 98 15.57 8.63 -12.33
C MET A 98 16.71 7.96 -11.56
N ILE A 99 16.40 7.00 -10.69
CA ILE A 99 17.40 6.38 -9.80
C ILE A 99 17.97 5.07 -10.36
N GLY A 100 17.17 4.33 -11.15
CA GLY A 100 17.50 3.02 -11.68
C GLY A 100 18.69 3.01 -12.62
N THR A 101 19.41 1.89 -12.65
CA THR A 101 20.42 1.58 -13.67
C THR A 101 19.87 0.66 -14.76
N MET A 102 18.69 0.08 -14.53
CA MET A 102 17.95 -0.77 -15.46
C MET A 102 16.51 -0.27 -15.65
N ASP A 103 15.80 -0.83 -16.63
CA ASP A 103 14.39 -0.55 -16.84
C ASP A 103 13.56 -0.89 -15.58
N PRO A 104 12.64 -0.01 -15.15
CA PRO A 104 11.81 -0.27 -13.98
C PRO A 104 10.97 -1.54 -14.15
N ILE A 105 10.95 -2.37 -13.11
CA ILE A 105 10.08 -3.54 -13.04
C ILE A 105 8.72 -3.07 -12.52
N SER A 106 7.71 -3.10 -13.38
CA SER A 106 6.33 -2.84 -12.97
C SER A 106 5.75 -4.09 -12.30
N VAL A 107 5.46 -3.98 -11.00
CA VAL A 107 4.71 -4.99 -10.26
C VAL A 107 3.24 -4.81 -10.60
N LYS A 108 2.67 -5.83 -11.23
CA LYS A 108 1.24 -5.89 -11.58
C LYS A 108 0.45 -6.55 -10.45
N GLY A 109 -0.87 -6.44 -10.50
CA GLY A 109 -1.76 -7.23 -9.65
C GLY A 109 -1.56 -8.73 -9.86
N LEU A 110 -2.03 -9.53 -8.90
CA LEU A 110 -2.02 -10.99 -9.00
C LEU A 110 -2.86 -11.47 -10.19
N ASP A 111 -2.50 -12.59 -10.79
CA ASP A 111 -3.32 -13.20 -11.83
C ASP A 111 -4.68 -13.65 -11.27
N GLU A 112 -5.69 -13.76 -12.14
CA GLU A 112 -7.07 -14.03 -11.71
C GLU A 112 -7.21 -15.31 -10.87
N LYS A 113 -6.42 -16.35 -11.15
CA LYS A 113 -6.52 -17.64 -10.46
C LYS A 113 -5.88 -17.55 -9.09
N GLU A 114 -4.64 -17.06 -9.01
CA GLU A 114 -3.93 -16.82 -7.75
C GLU A 114 -4.68 -15.83 -6.87
N PHE A 115 -5.23 -14.78 -7.49
CA PHE A 115 -5.98 -13.76 -6.79
C PHE A 115 -7.29 -14.28 -6.21
N TRP A 116 -8.02 -15.12 -6.96
CA TRP A 116 -9.20 -15.81 -6.43
C TRP A 116 -8.85 -16.69 -5.23
N LEU A 117 -7.78 -17.49 -5.32
CA LEU A 117 -7.32 -18.33 -4.21
C LEU A 117 -6.94 -17.50 -2.97
N PHE A 118 -6.20 -16.41 -3.17
CA PHE A 118 -5.84 -15.48 -2.11
C PHE A 118 -7.09 -14.85 -1.47
N PHE A 119 -8.03 -14.36 -2.29
CA PHE A 119 -9.26 -13.78 -1.81
C PHE A 119 -10.10 -14.77 -0.99
N LYS A 120 -10.23 -16.03 -1.43
CA LYS A 120 -10.93 -17.06 -0.67
C LYS A 120 -10.32 -17.24 0.72
N ALA A 121 -8.99 -17.33 0.80
CA ALA A 121 -8.29 -17.44 2.08
C ALA A 121 -8.58 -16.24 3.00
N CYS A 122 -8.65 -15.03 2.44
CA CYS A 122 -9.01 -13.82 3.21
C CYS A 122 -10.49 -13.82 3.66
N ALA A 123 -11.42 -14.25 2.80
CA ALA A 123 -12.85 -14.13 3.02
C ALA A 123 -13.45 -15.27 3.85
N PHE A 124 -12.90 -16.49 3.74
CA PHE A 124 -13.41 -17.70 4.40
C PHE A 124 -12.49 -18.22 5.52
N GLY A 125 -11.24 -17.76 5.59
CA GLY A 125 -10.28 -18.24 6.59
C GLY A 125 -9.85 -19.69 6.34
N ASN A 126 -9.59 -20.43 7.43
CA ASN A 126 -9.23 -21.85 7.39
C ASN A 126 -10.45 -22.80 7.45
N ASP A 127 -11.66 -22.24 7.47
CA ASP A 127 -12.88 -23.02 7.69
C ASP A 127 -13.49 -23.53 6.38
N SER A 128 -14.14 -24.69 6.45
CA SER A 128 -14.79 -25.41 5.34
C SER A 128 -16.00 -24.69 4.71
N HIS A 129 -16.16 -23.38 4.94
CA HIS A 129 -17.23 -22.53 4.39
C HIS A 129 -16.99 -22.13 2.93
N GLU A 130 -15.84 -22.47 2.36
CA GLU A 130 -15.56 -22.28 0.93
C GLU A 130 -16.65 -22.87 0.03
N GLY A 131 -17.42 -23.85 0.49
CA GLY A 131 -18.32 -24.67 -0.33
C GLY A 131 -19.67 -24.06 -0.72
N HIS A 132 -20.13 -22.93 -0.19
CA HIS A 132 -21.49 -22.44 -0.51
C HIS A 132 -21.52 -21.71 -1.87
N PRO A 133 -22.19 -22.25 -2.92
CA PRO A 133 -22.07 -21.72 -4.28
C PRO A 133 -22.54 -20.26 -4.43
N SER A 134 -23.53 -19.84 -3.63
CA SER A 134 -24.03 -18.46 -3.68
C SER A 134 -23.01 -17.43 -3.17
N LEU A 135 -22.22 -17.78 -2.14
CA LEU A 135 -21.17 -16.89 -1.62
C LEU A 135 -19.99 -16.82 -2.61
N GLN A 136 -19.64 -17.94 -3.24
CA GLN A 136 -18.62 -17.95 -4.31
C GLN A 136 -19.02 -17.03 -5.47
N SER A 137 -20.28 -17.08 -5.91
CA SER A 137 -20.79 -16.22 -6.99
C SER A 137 -20.70 -14.72 -6.63
N ILE A 138 -21.03 -14.34 -5.39
CA ILE A 138 -20.85 -12.96 -4.91
C ILE A 138 -19.36 -12.60 -4.86
N GLY A 139 -18.53 -13.49 -4.30
CA GLY A 139 -17.08 -13.31 -4.19
C GLY A 139 -16.40 -13.09 -5.53
N GLN A 140 -16.77 -13.85 -6.57
CA GLN A 140 -16.24 -13.69 -7.92
C GLN A 140 -16.54 -12.30 -8.50
N GLN A 141 -17.75 -11.77 -8.28
CA GLN A 141 -18.10 -10.41 -8.71
C GLN A 141 -17.27 -9.34 -7.96
N ILE A 142 -17.01 -9.57 -6.67
CA ILE A 142 -16.16 -8.67 -5.87
C ILE A 142 -14.71 -8.71 -6.36
N VAL A 143 -14.17 -9.90 -6.62
CA VAL A 143 -12.77 -10.07 -7.05
C VAL A 143 -12.47 -9.38 -8.37
N ILE A 144 -13.41 -9.37 -9.32
CA ILE A 144 -13.28 -8.58 -10.56
C ILE A 144 -13.09 -7.09 -10.24
N ALA A 145 -13.87 -6.56 -9.30
CA ALA A 145 -13.78 -5.17 -8.86
C ALA A 145 -12.49 -4.85 -8.08
N LEU A 146 -11.81 -5.85 -7.52
CA LEU A 146 -10.57 -5.65 -6.77
C LEU A 146 -9.32 -5.59 -7.66
N MET A 147 -9.44 -5.86 -8.96
CA MET A 147 -8.39 -5.68 -9.98
C MET A 147 -7.03 -6.31 -9.62
N GLY A 148 -7.03 -7.48 -8.98
CA GLY A 148 -5.79 -8.18 -8.62
C GLY A 148 -5.01 -7.56 -7.45
N CYS A 149 -5.57 -6.56 -6.75
CA CYS A 149 -4.89 -5.86 -5.64
C CYS A 149 -4.95 -6.69 -4.34
N PRO A 150 -3.80 -7.23 -3.85
CA PRO A 150 -3.79 -8.11 -2.67
C PRO A 150 -4.26 -7.40 -1.40
N LEU A 151 -3.89 -6.13 -1.22
CA LEU A 151 -4.31 -5.35 -0.05
C LEU A 151 -5.83 -5.15 -0.02
N ALA A 152 -6.45 -4.94 -1.18
CA ALA A 152 -7.89 -4.79 -1.28
C ALA A 152 -8.62 -6.11 -1.04
N ALA A 153 -8.08 -7.23 -1.56
CA ALA A 153 -8.61 -8.57 -1.25
C ALA A 153 -8.51 -8.91 0.23
N TRP A 154 -7.40 -8.58 0.89
CA TRP A 154 -7.27 -8.80 2.33
C TRP A 154 -8.28 -7.97 3.12
N SER A 155 -8.42 -6.68 2.81
CA SER A 155 -9.33 -5.76 3.50
C SER A 155 -10.80 -6.17 3.35
N VAL A 156 -11.23 -6.41 2.10
CA VAL A 156 -12.62 -6.80 1.79
C VAL A 156 -12.90 -8.23 2.25
N GLY A 157 -11.95 -9.14 2.09
CA GLY A 157 -12.05 -10.50 2.61
C GLY A 157 -12.26 -10.50 4.12
N ALA A 158 -11.45 -9.73 4.87
CA ALA A 158 -11.62 -9.58 6.31
C ALA A 158 -13.00 -8.99 6.69
N LEU A 159 -13.53 -8.05 5.91
CA LEU A 159 -14.89 -7.53 6.10
C LEU A 159 -15.97 -8.61 5.91
N LEU A 160 -15.85 -9.40 4.85
CA LEU A 160 -16.80 -10.46 4.51
C LEU A 160 -16.72 -11.63 5.51
N ASN A 161 -15.54 -11.90 6.05
CA ASN A 161 -15.30 -12.97 7.01
C ASN A 161 -16.00 -12.73 8.37
N ARG A 162 -16.30 -11.47 8.72
CA ARG A 162 -17.01 -11.14 9.98
C ARG A 162 -18.36 -11.81 10.11
N ASN A 163 -19.02 -12.08 8.98
CA ASN A 163 -20.29 -12.77 8.95
C ASN A 163 -20.45 -13.49 7.60
N VAL A 164 -20.27 -14.82 7.61
CA VAL A 164 -20.30 -15.67 6.42
C VAL A 164 -21.75 -16.06 6.06
N THR A 165 -22.64 -15.07 5.97
CA THR A 165 -24.04 -15.23 5.53
C THR A 165 -24.27 -14.56 4.20
N TYR A 166 -25.22 -15.11 3.43
CA TYR A 166 -25.61 -14.57 2.12
C TYR A 166 -26.04 -13.10 2.21
N GLU A 167 -26.84 -12.74 3.21
CA GLU A 167 -27.34 -11.37 3.37
C GLU A 167 -26.25 -10.35 3.66
N HIS A 168 -25.25 -10.71 4.48
CA HIS A 168 -24.09 -9.85 4.74
C HIS A 168 -23.29 -9.61 3.46
N TRP A 169 -22.94 -10.69 2.76
CA TRP A 169 -22.19 -10.63 1.52
C TRP A 169 -22.92 -9.83 0.43
N ARG A 170 -24.24 -10.04 0.30
CA ARG A 170 -25.08 -9.31 -0.65
C ARG A 170 -25.17 -7.83 -0.28
N THR A 171 -25.25 -7.50 1.01
CA THR A 171 -25.26 -6.11 1.50
C THR A 171 -23.95 -5.39 1.15
N VAL A 172 -22.80 -6.02 1.40
CA VAL A 172 -21.48 -5.47 1.05
C VAL A 172 -21.38 -5.26 -0.46
N GLN A 173 -21.77 -6.26 -1.26
CA GLN A 173 -21.76 -6.14 -2.73
C GLN A 173 -22.65 -5.00 -3.24
N ASN A 174 -23.87 -4.86 -2.72
CA ASN A 174 -24.79 -3.81 -3.16
C ASN A 174 -24.27 -2.41 -2.80
N LYS A 175 -23.74 -2.23 -1.59
CA LYS A 175 -23.12 -0.96 -1.20
C LYS A 175 -21.90 -0.63 -2.07
N TRP A 176 -21.09 -1.63 -2.41
CA TRP A 176 -20.01 -1.45 -3.38
C TRP A 176 -20.54 -0.96 -4.72
N LYS A 177 -21.54 -1.65 -5.30
CA LYS A 177 -22.13 -1.26 -6.60
C LYS A 177 -22.67 0.17 -6.61
N SER A 178 -23.24 0.65 -5.50
CA SER A 178 -23.69 2.04 -5.38
C SER A 178 -22.56 3.07 -5.29
N LEU A 179 -21.34 2.65 -4.92
CA LEU A 179 -20.16 3.53 -4.88
C LEU A 179 -19.38 3.52 -6.20
N GLN A 180 -19.71 2.62 -7.12
CA GLN A 180 -18.97 2.37 -8.35
C GLN A 180 -19.44 3.23 -9.54
N GLU A 181 -20.41 4.13 -9.35
CA GLU A 181 -21.06 4.85 -10.45
C GLU A 181 -20.13 5.73 -11.32
N ASP A 182 -18.87 5.99 -10.91
CA ASP A 182 -17.98 6.90 -11.66
C ASP A 182 -16.50 6.49 -11.83
N THR A 183 -16.04 5.33 -11.34
CA THR A 183 -14.59 4.99 -11.42
C THR A 183 -14.25 3.50 -11.51
N ASP A 184 -13.38 3.12 -12.46
CA ASP A 184 -12.59 1.86 -12.47
C ASP A 184 -11.40 1.96 -11.49
N ASP A 185 -11.68 2.29 -10.24
CA ASP A 185 -10.68 2.41 -9.18
C ASP A 185 -11.00 1.43 -8.05
N VAL A 186 -9.97 0.92 -7.39
CA VAL A 186 -10.10 0.09 -6.18
C VAL A 186 -10.52 0.94 -4.97
N LEU A 187 -10.39 2.26 -5.05
CA LEU A 187 -10.67 3.18 -3.96
C LEU A 187 -12.06 3.04 -3.29
N PRO A 188 -13.18 2.92 -4.01
CA PRO A 188 -14.47 2.86 -3.35
C PRO A 188 -14.64 1.57 -2.51
N ILE A 189 -13.90 0.48 -2.79
CA ILE A 189 -14.03 -0.80 -2.07
C ILE A 189 -13.15 -0.81 -0.82
N LEU A 190 -12.02 -0.11 -0.90
CA LEU A 190 -11.18 0.17 0.26
C LEU A 190 -11.90 1.13 1.21
N LYS A 191 -12.57 2.15 0.68
CA LYS A 191 -13.43 3.04 1.47
C LYS A 191 -14.57 2.28 2.14
N LEU A 192 -15.23 1.38 1.40
CA LEU A 192 -16.27 0.53 1.99
C LEU A 192 -15.72 -0.32 3.14
N SER A 193 -14.54 -0.92 2.97
CA SER A 193 -13.92 -1.71 4.05
C SER A 193 -13.62 -0.87 5.29
N TYR A 194 -13.21 0.39 5.09
CA TYR A 194 -13.02 1.37 6.15
C TYR A 194 -14.33 1.75 6.85
N ASP A 195 -15.39 2.07 6.10
CA ASP A 195 -16.70 2.45 6.66
C ASP A 195 -17.30 1.37 7.56
N PHE A 196 -16.92 0.10 7.33
CA PHE A 196 -17.36 -1.02 8.15
C PHE A 196 -16.43 -1.32 9.32
N LEU A 197 -15.21 -0.78 9.43
CA LEU A 197 -14.37 -0.99 10.61
C LEU A 197 -15.07 -0.47 11.88
N PRO A 198 -14.94 -1.18 13.02
CA PRO A 198 -15.40 -0.66 14.30
C PRO A 198 -14.82 0.74 14.54
N VAL A 199 -15.59 1.64 15.14
CA VAL A 199 -15.22 3.06 15.34
C VAL A 199 -13.84 3.22 15.98
N HIS A 200 -13.43 2.31 16.87
CA HIS A 200 -12.12 2.33 17.52
C HIS A 200 -10.94 1.89 16.63
N MET A 201 -11.18 1.15 15.55
CA MET A 201 -10.17 0.73 14.55
C MET A 201 -10.03 1.74 13.40
N ASN A 202 -11.05 2.55 13.14
CA ASN A 202 -11.00 3.62 12.13
C ASN A 202 -9.94 4.68 12.42
N LEU A 203 -9.64 4.94 13.70
CA LEU A 203 -8.59 5.88 14.09
C LEU A 203 -7.17 5.48 13.64
N ILE A 204 -6.94 4.20 13.30
CA ILE A 204 -5.61 3.67 12.94
C ILE A 204 -5.45 3.55 11.41
N ALA A 205 -6.55 3.45 10.65
CA ALA A 205 -6.54 3.03 9.24
C ALA A 205 -6.78 4.17 8.21
N ALA A 206 -6.70 5.45 8.61
CA ALA A 206 -6.90 6.58 7.70
C ALA A 206 -5.83 6.65 6.58
N PRO A 207 -6.19 7.11 5.37
CA PRO A 207 -5.83 6.42 4.13
C PRO A 207 -4.51 6.88 3.48
N SER A 208 -3.61 5.93 3.23
CA SER A 208 -2.59 6.01 2.17
C SER A 208 -3.00 5.27 0.89
N ALA A 209 -4.22 4.70 0.86
CA ALA A 209 -4.69 3.81 -0.20
C ALA A 209 -5.01 4.49 -1.55
N ALA A 210 -4.93 5.83 -1.61
CA ALA A 210 -5.13 6.60 -2.84
C ALA A 210 -3.80 6.97 -3.51
N THR A 211 -3.07 5.98 -4.01
CA THR A 211 -2.25 6.17 -5.21
C THR A 211 -2.02 4.80 -5.83
N TYR A 212 -2.64 4.57 -6.99
CA TYR A 212 -2.38 3.52 -7.97
C TYR A 212 -1.19 2.62 -7.63
N VAL A 213 -1.49 1.34 -7.38
CA VAL A 213 -0.53 0.27 -7.11
C VAL A 213 0.24 -0.04 -8.41
N CYS A 214 1.12 0.88 -8.79
CA CYS A 214 2.20 0.60 -9.71
C CYS A 214 3.46 0.68 -8.86
N PHE A 215 3.74 -0.40 -8.13
CA PHE A 215 5.06 -0.54 -7.53
C PHE A 215 6.03 -0.73 -8.68
N CYS A 216 6.80 0.32 -8.97
CA CYS A 216 7.97 0.21 -9.80
C CYS A 216 9.13 -0.18 -8.89
N CYS A 217 9.78 -1.29 -9.18
CA CYS A 217 11.07 -1.60 -8.60
C CYS A 217 12.15 -1.05 -9.53
N ALA A 218 13.07 -0.26 -8.99
CA ALA A 218 14.31 0.09 -9.64
C ALA A 218 15.42 -0.78 -9.05
N ILE A 219 16.16 -1.46 -9.93
CA ILE A 219 17.43 -2.09 -9.57
C ILE A 219 18.52 -1.07 -9.92
N ILE A 220 19.42 -0.85 -8.97
CA ILE A 220 20.55 0.08 -9.08
C ILE A 220 21.85 -0.70 -8.94
#